data_AF-A0AAV8EDH4-F1
#
_entry.id   AF-A0AAV8EDH4-F1
#
_cell.length_a   1.000
_cell.length_b   1.000
_cell.length_c   1.000
_cell.angle_alpha   90.00
_cell.angle_beta   90.00
_cell.angle_gamma   90.00
#
_symmetry.space_group_name_H-M   'P 1'
#
loop_
_entity.id
_entity.type
_entity.pdbx_description
1 polymer ?
#
loop_
_entity_poly.entity_id
_entity_poly.type
_entity_poly.pdbx_seq_one_letter_code
_entity_poly.pdbx_strand_id
1 'polypeptide(L)'
;MDDAFDFIIKNGGIDTEKDYPYLARDGKCDILRKNSRVVSIDGYKDVPQNDEKALKQAVAHQPVSVAIEAGGREFQLYTSGVFTGRCGTNLDHGVVAVGYGTDNGVDYWIVRNSWGPTWGENGYIRMQRNIESAAGKCGIASMASYPIKKGSNPPPTPGPAPPSPSEPVQCSRFTTCPAGSTCCCMAQWGRRCLGWGCCPMESAVCCADHNSCCPSDHPVCNVKENTCLVSKGNPLGIKALPRIPAKHHFPITRSERSIAVE
;
A
#
# COMPACT_ATOMS: atom_id res chain seq x y z
N MET A 1 -16.39 14.62 -6.55
CA MET A 1 -15.15 13.80 -6.66
C MET A 1 -15.55 12.36 -6.96
N ASP A 2 -16.50 12.22 -7.88
CA ASP A 2 -17.51 11.17 -7.75
C ASP A 2 -17.04 9.90 -8.43
N ASP A 3 -16.32 10.04 -9.54
CA ASP A 3 -15.63 8.94 -10.21
C ASP A 3 -14.68 8.17 -9.28
N ALA A 4 -14.02 8.87 -8.33
CA ALA A 4 -13.14 8.24 -7.36
C ALA A 4 -13.95 7.43 -6.33
N PHE A 5 -15.10 7.94 -5.87
CA PHE A 5 -16.00 7.15 -5.01
C PHE A 5 -16.60 5.96 -5.76
N ASP A 6 -17.00 6.15 -7.01
CA ASP A 6 -17.48 5.09 -7.89
C ASP A 6 -16.44 3.99 -8.08
N PHE A 7 -15.17 4.37 -8.26
CA PHE A 7 -14.07 3.41 -8.31
C PHE A 7 -13.98 2.61 -7.00
N ILE A 8 -14.03 3.25 -5.83
CA ILE A 8 -13.96 2.55 -4.53
C ILE A 8 -15.11 1.55 -4.40
N ILE A 9 -16.32 1.91 -4.81
CA ILE A 9 -17.50 1.02 -4.78
C ILE A 9 -17.28 -0.18 -5.72
N LYS A 10 -16.94 0.09 -6.99
CA LYS A 10 -16.80 -0.95 -8.04
C LYS A 10 -15.59 -1.86 -7.80
N ASN A 11 -14.51 -1.32 -7.24
CA ASN A 11 -13.31 -2.07 -6.89
C ASN A 11 -13.51 -2.92 -5.62
N GLY A 12 -14.60 -2.71 -4.86
CA GLY A 12 -14.83 -3.41 -3.59
C GLY A 12 -14.00 -2.86 -2.43
N GLY A 13 -13.49 -1.63 -2.55
CA GLY A 13 -12.77 -0.89 -1.53
C GLY A 13 -11.49 -0.22 -2.02
N ILE A 14 -10.75 0.36 -1.08
CA ILE A 14 -9.49 1.06 -1.30
C ILE A 14 -8.39 0.55 -0.35
N ASP A 15 -7.16 0.59 -0.84
CA ASP A 15 -5.98 0.11 -0.13
C ASP A 15 -5.52 1.11 0.93
N THR A 16 -4.72 0.64 1.88
CA THR A 16 -4.01 1.54 2.79
C THR A 16 -2.81 2.16 2.07
N GLU A 17 -2.40 3.35 2.51
CA GLU A 17 -1.18 4.00 2.02
C GLU A 17 0.07 3.10 2.18
N LYS A 18 0.10 2.26 3.21
CA LYS A 18 1.20 1.31 3.44
C LYS A 18 1.27 0.24 2.35
N ASP A 19 0.12 -0.25 1.90
CA ASP A 19 0.04 -1.32 0.90
C ASP A 19 0.11 -0.77 -0.54
N TYR A 20 -0.34 0.47 -0.74
CA TYR A 20 -0.28 1.17 -2.03
C TYR A 20 0.26 2.61 -1.87
N PRO A 21 1.58 2.79 -1.69
CA PRO A 21 2.16 4.10 -1.41
C PRO A 21 2.09 5.06 -2.60
N TYR A 22 1.91 6.33 -2.29
CA TYR A 22 1.92 7.43 -3.25
C TYR A 22 3.31 7.63 -3.86
N LEU A 23 3.37 7.66 -5.20
CA LEU A 23 4.62 7.80 -5.96
C LEU A 23 4.76 9.14 -6.70
N ALA A 24 3.79 10.05 -6.55
CA ALA A 24 3.72 11.33 -7.27
C ALA A 24 3.80 11.23 -8.80
N ARG A 25 3.41 10.07 -9.35
CA ARG A 25 3.30 9.82 -10.79
C ARG A 25 2.33 8.68 -11.05
N ASP A 26 1.67 8.72 -12.19
CA ASP A 26 0.85 7.61 -12.64
C ASP A 26 1.72 6.41 -13.01
N GLY A 27 1.24 5.22 -12.66
CA GLY A 27 1.86 3.94 -12.98
C GLY A 27 0.83 2.98 -13.55
N LYS A 28 1.27 1.77 -13.88
CA LYS A 28 0.33 0.68 -14.18
C LYS A 28 -0.37 0.26 -12.89
N CYS A 29 -1.68 0.00 -12.97
CA CYS A 29 -2.44 -0.56 -11.87
C CYS A 29 -1.85 -1.93 -11.47
N ASP A 30 -1.29 -2.02 -10.26
CA ASP A 30 -0.71 -3.25 -9.73
C ASP A 30 -1.79 -4.05 -8.98
N ILE A 31 -2.45 -4.94 -9.72
CA ILE A 31 -3.53 -5.80 -9.21
C ILE A 31 -3.02 -6.94 -8.31
N LEU A 32 -1.71 -7.16 -8.22
CA LEU A 32 -1.12 -8.29 -7.50
C LEU A 32 -0.75 -7.95 -6.05
N ARG A 33 -0.90 -6.69 -5.64
CA ARG A 33 -0.70 -6.27 -4.24
C ARG A 33 -1.73 -6.94 -3.32
N LYS A 34 -1.24 -7.89 -2.50
CA LYS A 34 -2.02 -8.68 -1.52
C LYS A 34 -2.52 -7.80 -0.37
N ASN A 35 -3.65 -8.17 0.23
CA ASN A 35 -4.33 -7.51 1.37
C ASN A 35 -4.97 -6.15 1.06
N SER A 36 -5.29 -5.92 -0.20
CA SER A 36 -5.91 -4.72 -0.76
C SER A 36 -7.42 -4.65 -0.49
N ARG A 37 -7.95 -3.42 -0.36
CA ARG A 37 -9.35 -3.01 -0.14
C ARG A 37 -9.84 -3.06 1.31
N VAL A 38 -9.07 -2.49 2.23
CA VAL A 38 -9.36 -2.49 3.68
C VAL A 38 -10.61 -1.69 4.05
N VAL A 39 -10.95 -0.66 3.27
CA VAL A 39 -12.15 0.16 3.48
C VAL A 39 -12.99 0.16 2.22
N SER A 40 -14.27 -0.14 2.36
CA SER A 40 -15.28 0.04 1.31
C SER A 40 -16.21 1.19 1.65
N ILE A 41 -16.94 1.69 0.66
CA ILE A 41 -18.05 2.62 0.86
C ILE A 41 -19.29 2.04 0.19
N ASP A 42 -20.45 2.37 0.71
CA ASP A 42 -21.75 1.82 0.27
C ASP A 42 -22.45 2.75 -0.74
N GLY A 43 -21.87 3.92 -0.99
CA GLY A 43 -22.37 4.94 -1.89
C GLY A 43 -21.61 6.24 -1.68
N TYR A 44 -22.05 7.28 -2.38
CA TYR A 44 -21.69 8.66 -2.11
C TYR A 44 -22.91 9.54 -2.37
N LYS A 45 -22.83 10.79 -1.93
CA LYS A 45 -23.88 11.77 -2.17
C LYS A 45 -23.30 13.15 -2.41
N ASP A 46 -23.88 13.83 -3.39
CA ASP A 46 -23.61 15.23 -3.65
C ASP A 46 -24.37 16.11 -2.66
N VAL A 47 -23.66 17.14 -2.19
CA VAL A 47 -24.28 18.27 -1.52
C VAL A 47 -24.95 19.14 -2.59
N PRO A 48 -26.17 19.66 -2.34
CA PRO A 48 -26.79 20.63 -3.24
C PRO A 48 -25.83 21.76 -3.62
N GLN A 49 -25.72 22.00 -4.93
CA GLN A 49 -24.79 23.01 -5.45
C GLN A 49 -25.16 24.40 -4.94
N ASN A 50 -24.13 25.19 -4.63
CA ASN A 50 -24.25 26.58 -4.20
C ASN A 50 -25.09 26.77 -2.92
N ASP A 51 -25.05 25.77 -2.02
CA ASP A 51 -25.75 25.80 -0.74
C ASP A 51 -24.76 25.58 0.42
N GLU A 52 -24.17 26.68 0.92
CA GLU A 52 -23.26 26.63 2.08
C GLU A 52 -23.96 26.10 3.35
N LYS A 53 -25.29 26.21 3.45
CA LYS A 53 -26.03 25.67 4.59
C LYS A 53 -26.09 24.14 4.52
N ALA A 54 -26.38 23.58 3.35
CA ALA A 54 -26.35 22.14 3.14
C ALA A 54 -24.92 21.59 3.28
N LEU A 55 -23.91 22.31 2.77
CA LEU A 55 -22.51 21.95 2.97
C LEU A 55 -22.15 21.93 4.45
N LYS A 56 -22.58 22.94 5.22
CA LYS A 56 -22.33 23.03 6.67
C LYS A 56 -22.93 21.84 7.40
N GLN A 57 -24.16 21.47 7.05
CA GLN A 57 -24.82 20.29 7.60
C GLN A 57 -24.05 19.01 7.29
N ALA A 58 -23.56 18.83 6.05
CA ALA A 58 -22.75 17.66 5.69
C ALA A 58 -21.42 17.61 6.47
N VAL A 59 -20.69 18.74 6.53
CA VAL A 59 -19.41 18.86 7.25
C VAL A 59 -19.58 18.60 8.76
N ALA A 60 -20.73 18.93 9.33
CA ALA A 60 -21.03 18.66 10.74
C ALA A 60 -21.09 17.15 11.06
N HIS A 61 -21.37 16.30 10.07
CA HIS A 61 -21.46 14.84 10.24
C HIS A 61 -20.16 14.13 9.88
N GLN A 62 -19.43 14.63 8.87
CA GLN A 62 -18.19 14.02 8.39
C GLN A 62 -17.42 14.98 7.48
N PRO A 63 -16.12 14.72 7.22
CA PRO A 63 -15.38 15.42 6.18
C PRO A 63 -16.06 15.30 4.80
N VAL A 64 -16.03 16.39 4.03
CA VAL A 64 -16.63 16.48 2.70
C VAL A 64 -15.56 16.86 1.68
N SER A 65 -15.47 16.11 0.59
CA SER A 65 -14.61 16.48 -0.54
C SER A 65 -15.25 17.66 -1.26
N VAL A 66 -14.49 18.72 -1.50
CA VAL A 66 -14.94 19.94 -2.18
C VAL A 66 -13.95 20.34 -3.28
N ALA A 67 -14.44 20.91 -4.37
CA ALA A 67 -13.60 21.56 -5.37
C ALA A 67 -13.56 23.08 -5.13
N ILE A 68 -12.40 23.68 -5.38
CA ILE A 68 -12.16 25.13 -5.25
C ILE A 68 -11.33 25.65 -6.42
N GLU A 69 -11.30 26.97 -6.59
CA GLU A 69 -10.26 27.65 -7.36
C GLU A 69 -9.07 27.98 -6.46
N ALA A 70 -7.92 27.36 -6.73
CA ALA A 70 -6.67 27.52 -5.98
C ALA A 70 -5.54 28.15 -6.81
N GLY A 71 -5.75 28.41 -8.11
CA GLY A 71 -4.75 28.99 -9.01
C GLY A 71 -4.36 30.44 -8.70
N GLY A 72 -5.15 31.18 -7.91
CA GLY A 72 -4.88 32.57 -7.57
C GLY A 72 -3.65 32.78 -6.66
N ARG A 73 -2.87 33.84 -6.92
CA ARG A 73 -1.65 34.16 -6.15
C ARG A 73 -1.91 34.31 -4.64
N GLU A 74 -3.02 34.90 -4.26
CA GLU A 74 -3.37 35.11 -2.85
C GLU A 74 -3.63 33.77 -2.14
N PHE A 75 -4.24 32.80 -2.82
CA PHE A 75 -4.43 31.45 -2.29
C PHE A 75 -3.08 30.72 -2.17
N GLN A 76 -2.27 30.74 -3.23
CA GLN A 76 -0.97 30.06 -3.24
C GLN A 76 -0.03 30.53 -2.11
N LEU A 77 -0.06 31.82 -1.80
CA LEU A 77 0.80 32.45 -0.79
C LEU A 77 0.16 32.54 0.60
N TYR A 78 -0.98 31.88 0.83
CA TYR A 78 -1.63 31.85 2.14
C TYR A 78 -0.71 31.23 3.22
N THR A 79 -0.65 31.87 4.38
CA THR A 79 0.15 31.43 5.53
C THR A 79 -0.70 31.21 6.78
N SER A 80 -1.60 32.13 7.13
CA SER A 80 -2.46 32.01 8.31
C SER A 80 -3.64 32.98 8.30
N GLY A 81 -4.55 32.81 9.26
CA GLY A 81 -5.74 33.66 9.41
C GLY A 81 -6.94 33.16 8.61
N VAL A 82 -8.08 33.83 8.75
CA VAL A 82 -9.22 33.57 7.86
C VAL A 82 -8.92 34.16 6.48
N PHE A 83 -8.82 33.31 5.47
CA PHE A 83 -8.57 33.69 4.09
C PHE A 83 -9.76 34.45 3.49
N THR A 84 -9.56 35.76 3.34
CA THR A 84 -10.48 36.69 2.68
C THR A 84 -9.95 37.16 1.31
N GLY A 85 -8.81 36.62 0.86
CA GLY A 85 -8.15 37.00 -0.39
C GLY A 85 -8.96 36.71 -1.66
N ARG A 86 -8.52 37.24 -2.79
CA ARG A 86 -9.21 37.11 -4.08
C ARG A 86 -9.05 35.72 -4.70
N CYS A 87 -10.16 35.18 -5.17
CA CYS A 87 -10.29 33.98 -5.98
C CYS A 87 -11.63 34.06 -6.73
N GLY A 88 -11.72 33.41 -7.88
CA GLY A 88 -12.94 33.22 -8.65
C GLY A 88 -13.64 31.90 -8.31
N THR A 89 -14.28 31.30 -9.30
CA THR A 89 -15.01 30.03 -9.19
C THR A 89 -14.66 29.07 -10.33
N ASN A 90 -13.53 29.28 -11.01
CA ASN A 90 -13.03 28.36 -12.04
C ASN A 90 -12.32 27.21 -11.34
N LEU A 91 -13.11 26.24 -10.88
CA LEU A 91 -12.66 25.13 -10.04
C LEU A 91 -11.51 24.36 -10.72
N ASP A 92 -10.38 24.26 -10.05
CA ASP A 92 -9.14 23.65 -10.56
C ASP A 92 -8.46 22.71 -9.57
N HIS A 93 -8.95 22.65 -8.32
CA HIS A 93 -8.29 21.93 -7.23
C HIS A 93 -9.27 21.24 -6.29
N GLY A 94 -8.97 19.97 -5.94
CA GLY A 94 -9.76 19.16 -5.03
C GLY A 94 -9.16 19.14 -3.62
N VAL A 95 -9.98 19.45 -2.61
CA VAL A 95 -9.59 19.51 -1.18
C VAL A 95 -10.67 18.91 -0.29
N VAL A 96 -10.47 18.92 1.03
CA VAL A 96 -11.43 18.36 1.99
C VAL A 96 -11.82 19.39 3.03
N ALA A 97 -13.11 19.71 3.12
CA ALA A 97 -13.67 20.48 4.23
C ALA A 97 -13.83 19.54 5.45
N VAL A 98 -13.14 19.85 6.54
CA VAL A 98 -13.07 19.01 7.75
C VAL A 98 -13.73 19.64 8.97
N GLY A 99 -14.17 20.89 8.86
CA GLY A 99 -14.82 21.62 9.94
C GLY A 99 -15.19 23.04 9.54
N TYR A 100 -15.71 23.80 10.48
CA TYR A 100 -16.04 25.21 10.33
C TYR A 100 -16.02 25.89 11.70
N GLY A 101 -15.93 27.21 11.70
CA GLY A 101 -15.96 28.01 12.91
C GLY A 101 -16.26 29.48 12.63
N THR A 102 -16.03 30.29 13.66
CA THR A 102 -16.13 31.74 13.62
C THR A 102 -14.95 32.30 14.42
N ASP A 103 -14.24 33.28 13.86
CA ASP A 103 -13.12 33.96 14.50
C ASP A 103 -13.30 35.46 14.29
N ASN A 104 -13.35 36.24 15.38
CA ASN A 104 -13.59 37.69 15.36
C ASN A 104 -14.79 38.13 14.50
N GLY A 105 -15.89 37.37 14.55
CA GLY A 105 -17.11 37.64 13.77
C GLY A 105 -17.04 37.22 12.30
N VAL A 106 -15.94 36.64 11.84
CA VAL A 106 -15.78 36.10 10.49
C VAL A 106 -15.96 34.59 10.52
N ASP A 107 -16.99 34.11 9.83
CA ASP A 107 -17.24 32.70 9.65
C ASP A 107 -16.22 32.08 8.68
N TYR A 108 -15.77 30.86 8.96
CA TYR A 108 -14.82 30.13 8.11
C TYR A 108 -15.09 28.63 8.03
N TRP A 109 -14.61 28.03 6.95
CA TRP A 109 -14.39 26.60 6.75
C TRP A 109 -12.96 26.23 7.18
N ILE A 110 -12.77 25.07 7.79
CA ILE A 110 -11.45 24.47 7.97
C ILE A 110 -11.26 23.48 6.81
N VAL A 111 -10.30 23.76 5.95
CA VAL A 111 -10.05 22.98 4.73
C VAL A 111 -8.66 22.38 4.78
N ARG A 112 -8.58 21.06 4.63
CA ARG A 112 -7.32 20.32 4.51
C ARG A 112 -6.86 20.34 3.06
N ASN A 113 -5.65 20.84 2.83
CA ASN A 113 -5.00 20.85 1.54
C ASN A 113 -4.02 19.65 1.40
N SER A 114 -3.48 19.47 0.19
CA SER A 114 -2.54 18.40 -0.18
C SER A 114 -1.15 18.90 -0.57
N TRP A 115 -0.82 20.17 -0.27
CA TRP A 115 0.48 20.80 -0.57
C TRP A 115 1.53 20.70 0.55
N GLY A 116 1.36 19.71 1.43
CA GLY A 116 2.25 19.48 2.57
C GLY A 116 2.01 20.39 3.77
N PRO A 117 2.63 20.07 4.92
CA PRO A 117 2.38 20.77 6.18
C PRO A 117 3.01 22.16 6.26
N THR A 118 3.96 22.50 5.38
CA THR A 118 4.63 23.80 5.39
C THR A 118 3.79 24.92 4.78
N TRP A 119 2.71 24.57 4.09
CA TRP A 119 1.79 25.53 3.49
C TRP A 119 0.65 25.87 4.46
N GLY A 120 0.26 27.14 4.53
CA GLY A 120 -0.83 27.58 5.39
C GLY A 120 -0.65 27.22 6.88
N GLU A 121 -1.76 26.91 7.53
CA GLU A 121 -1.80 26.55 8.95
C GLU A 121 -1.59 25.04 9.10
N ASN A 122 -0.33 24.58 9.01
CA ASN A 122 0.05 23.16 9.06
C ASN A 122 -0.60 22.30 7.94
N GLY A 123 -0.69 22.84 6.72
CA GLY A 123 -1.36 22.21 5.58
C GLY A 123 -2.86 22.48 5.48
N TYR A 124 -3.40 23.33 6.35
CA TYR A 124 -4.80 23.74 6.35
C TYR A 124 -4.97 25.21 5.97
N ILE A 125 -6.18 25.56 5.58
CA ILE A 125 -6.63 26.93 5.38
C ILE A 125 -7.96 27.14 6.08
N ARG A 126 -8.09 28.26 6.80
CA ARG A 126 -9.38 28.76 7.28
C ARG A 126 -9.99 29.64 6.21
N MET A 127 -10.90 29.11 5.39
CA MET A 127 -11.44 29.85 4.25
C MET A 127 -12.75 30.55 4.61
N GLN A 128 -12.90 31.84 4.29
CA GLN A 128 -14.10 32.60 4.63
C GLN A 128 -15.39 31.91 4.16
N ARG A 129 -16.41 31.92 5.01
CA ARG A 129 -17.74 31.32 4.78
C ARG A 129 -18.80 32.42 4.87
N ASN A 130 -19.99 32.16 4.32
CA ASN A 130 -21.14 33.06 4.36
C ASN A 130 -20.86 34.40 3.67
N ILE A 131 -20.22 34.34 2.50
CA ILE A 131 -20.07 35.50 1.62
C ILE A 131 -21.31 35.66 0.73
N GLU A 132 -21.45 36.78 0.02
CA GLU A 132 -22.60 37.04 -0.85
C GLU A 132 -22.73 36.04 -2.02
N SER A 133 -21.61 35.46 -2.47
CA SER A 133 -21.61 34.46 -3.53
C SER A 133 -22.17 33.13 -3.04
N ALA A 134 -23.25 32.65 -3.67
CA ALA A 134 -23.85 31.35 -3.37
C ALA A 134 -22.88 30.18 -3.62
N ALA A 135 -21.91 30.35 -4.54
CA ALA A 135 -20.85 29.37 -4.78
C ALA A 135 -19.88 29.23 -3.60
N GLY A 136 -19.94 30.13 -2.61
CA GLY A 136 -19.00 30.22 -1.50
C GLY A 136 -17.64 30.78 -1.94
N LYS A 137 -16.77 31.03 -0.96
CA LYS A 137 -15.41 31.52 -1.22
C LYS A 137 -14.65 30.51 -2.09
N CYS A 138 -14.06 31.00 -3.17
CA CYS A 138 -13.33 30.20 -4.16
C CYS A 138 -14.16 29.05 -4.79
N GLY A 139 -15.50 29.15 -4.74
CA GLY A 139 -16.38 28.13 -5.32
C GLY A 139 -16.59 26.88 -4.46
N ILE A 140 -16.20 26.88 -3.17
CA ILE A 140 -16.25 25.71 -2.28
C ILE A 140 -17.61 25.00 -2.19
N ALA A 141 -18.72 25.71 -2.37
CA ALA A 141 -20.07 25.14 -2.31
C ALA A 141 -20.58 24.65 -3.67
N SER A 142 -19.80 24.82 -4.75
CA SER A 142 -20.24 24.53 -6.13
C SER A 142 -20.22 23.04 -6.44
N MET A 143 -19.20 22.32 -5.97
CA MET A 143 -19.03 20.88 -6.20
C MET A 143 -18.51 20.21 -4.94
N ALA A 144 -19.43 19.66 -4.16
CA ALA A 144 -19.14 19.00 -2.90
C ALA A 144 -19.84 17.65 -2.82
N SER A 145 -19.10 16.64 -2.38
CA SER A 145 -19.52 15.24 -2.41
C SER A 145 -18.90 14.49 -1.22
N TYR A 146 -19.63 13.55 -0.64
CA TYR A 146 -19.12 12.76 0.48
C TYR A 146 -19.47 11.27 0.36
N PRO A 147 -18.60 10.36 0.82
CA PRO A 147 -18.87 8.94 0.81
C PRO A 147 -19.88 8.57 1.90
N ILE A 148 -20.66 7.52 1.65
CA ILE A 148 -21.62 6.95 2.60
C ILE A 148 -21.10 5.59 3.05
N LYS A 149 -21.01 5.37 4.37
CA LYS A 149 -20.74 4.08 4.98
C LYS A 149 -21.91 3.67 5.87
N LYS A 150 -22.50 2.51 5.59
CA LYS A 150 -23.59 1.86 6.35
C LYS A 150 -23.20 0.47 6.82
N GLY A 151 -22.47 -0.29 6.00
CA GLY A 151 -22.06 -1.66 6.32
C GLY A 151 -20.77 -1.72 7.15
N SER A 152 -20.39 -2.91 7.58
CA SER A 152 -19.00 -3.17 7.98
C SER A 152 -18.08 -3.08 6.76
N ASN A 153 -16.77 -2.89 6.98
CA ASN A 153 -15.80 -3.11 5.92
C ASN A 153 -15.84 -4.57 5.47
N PRO A 154 -15.42 -4.88 4.23
CA PRO A 154 -15.19 -6.25 3.83
C PRO A 154 -14.29 -6.91 4.89
N PRO A 155 -14.55 -8.17 5.27
CA PRO A 155 -13.60 -8.90 6.08
C PRO A 155 -12.24 -8.79 5.36
N PRO A 156 -11.13 -8.55 6.09
CA PRO A 156 -9.83 -8.44 5.46
C PRO A 156 -9.70 -9.62 4.53
N THR A 157 -9.56 -9.34 3.23
CA THR A 157 -9.34 -10.36 2.21
C THR A 157 -8.30 -11.27 2.83
N PRO A 158 -8.56 -12.57 3.05
CA PRO A 158 -7.53 -13.42 3.57
C PRO A 158 -6.39 -13.24 2.58
N GLY A 159 -5.32 -12.58 3.01
CA GLY A 159 -4.03 -12.83 2.40
C GLY A 159 -3.94 -14.34 2.31
N PRO A 160 -3.45 -14.92 1.19
CA PRO A 160 -3.28 -16.36 1.14
C PRO A 160 -2.68 -16.75 2.47
N ALA A 161 -3.38 -17.61 3.21
CA ALA A 161 -3.02 -17.94 4.59
C ALA A 161 -1.50 -18.06 4.61
N PRO A 162 -0.77 -17.42 5.57
CA PRO A 162 0.67 -17.63 5.67
C PRO A 162 0.85 -19.13 5.47
N PRO A 163 1.58 -19.57 4.42
CA PRO A 163 1.50 -20.94 3.95
C PRO A 163 1.60 -21.80 5.20
N SER A 164 0.55 -22.59 5.48
CA SER A 164 0.48 -23.46 6.67
C SER A 164 1.89 -23.97 6.89
N PRO A 165 2.53 -23.69 8.04
CA PRO A 165 3.99 -23.61 8.17
C PRO A 165 4.62 -24.62 7.24
N SER A 166 5.09 -24.14 6.06
CA SER A 166 5.34 -25.05 4.96
C SER A 166 6.29 -26.11 5.48
N GLU A 167 5.90 -27.37 5.36
CA GLU A 167 6.64 -28.43 6.04
C GLU A 167 8.12 -28.31 5.67
N PRO A 168 9.05 -28.50 6.63
CA PRO A 168 10.47 -28.44 6.35
C PRO A 168 10.81 -29.30 5.13
N VAL A 169 11.53 -28.73 4.16
CA VAL A 169 11.85 -29.43 2.92
C VAL A 169 12.83 -30.56 3.25
N GLN A 170 12.40 -31.80 3.07
CA GLN A 170 13.24 -32.98 3.31
C GLN A 170 14.29 -33.11 2.20
N CYS A 171 15.55 -32.87 2.53
CA CYS A 171 16.67 -33.02 1.59
C CYS A 171 17.19 -34.47 1.57
N SER A 172 17.15 -35.13 2.72
CA SER A 172 17.58 -36.51 2.89
C SER A 172 16.79 -37.17 4.03
N ARG A 173 17.01 -38.48 4.25
CA ARG A 173 16.43 -39.23 5.38
C ARG A 173 16.72 -38.60 6.76
N PHE A 174 17.79 -37.81 6.88
CA PHE A 174 18.29 -37.26 8.15
C PHE A 174 18.49 -35.74 8.09
N THR A 175 17.99 -35.07 7.06
CA THR A 175 18.33 -33.66 6.83
C THR A 175 17.16 -32.89 6.24
N THR A 176 16.89 -31.72 6.81
CA THR A 176 15.81 -30.82 6.40
C THR A 176 16.31 -29.40 6.21
N CYS A 177 15.69 -28.70 5.26
CA CYS A 177 15.79 -27.26 5.11
C CYS A 177 14.53 -26.55 5.62
N PRO A 178 14.65 -25.27 5.99
CA PRO A 178 13.48 -24.44 6.28
C PRO A 178 12.48 -24.47 5.13
N ALA A 179 11.24 -24.19 5.47
CA ALA A 179 10.17 -23.99 4.52
C ALA A 179 10.54 -23.00 3.40
N GLY A 180 10.11 -23.24 2.17
CA GLY A 180 10.40 -22.37 1.03
C GLY A 180 11.87 -22.35 0.59
N SER A 181 12.68 -23.32 1.04
CA SER A 181 14.08 -23.47 0.64
C SER A 181 14.28 -24.58 -0.39
N THR A 182 15.34 -24.48 -1.18
CA THR A 182 15.77 -25.54 -2.11
C THR A 182 16.97 -26.30 -1.54
N CYS A 183 16.88 -27.62 -1.52
CA CYS A 183 17.97 -28.50 -1.10
C CYS A 183 19.05 -28.59 -2.18
N CYS A 184 20.25 -28.11 -1.88
CA CYS A 184 21.40 -28.16 -2.78
C CYS A 184 22.52 -29.01 -2.20
N CYS A 185 23.15 -29.84 -3.05
CA CYS A 185 24.22 -30.72 -2.59
C CYS A 185 25.54 -29.95 -2.39
N MET A 186 26.02 -29.90 -1.14
CA MET A 186 27.29 -29.25 -0.78
C MET A 186 28.49 -30.20 -0.91
N ALA A 187 28.28 -31.51 -0.75
CA ALA A 187 29.34 -32.50 -0.84
C ALA A 187 28.85 -33.70 -1.63
N GLN A 188 29.43 -33.96 -2.80
CA GLN A 188 29.02 -35.04 -3.69
C GLN A 188 30.10 -36.12 -3.79
N TRP A 189 29.71 -37.39 -3.68
CA TRP A 189 30.56 -38.55 -3.97
C TRP A 189 29.88 -39.44 -5.01
N GLY A 190 30.39 -39.42 -6.24
CA GLY A 190 29.74 -40.06 -7.38
C GLY A 190 28.34 -39.47 -7.63
N ARG A 191 27.30 -40.32 -7.63
CA ARG A 191 25.89 -39.89 -7.78
C ARG A 191 25.17 -39.62 -6.45
N ARG A 192 25.86 -39.70 -5.31
CA ARG A 192 25.28 -39.52 -3.98
C ARG A 192 25.71 -38.19 -3.37
N CYS A 193 24.76 -37.54 -2.71
CA CYS A 193 25.03 -36.36 -1.91
C CYS A 193 25.33 -36.77 -0.45
N LEU A 194 26.50 -36.39 0.05
CA LEU A 194 26.95 -36.64 1.42
C LEU A 194 26.59 -35.51 2.38
N GLY A 195 26.31 -34.31 1.87
CA GLY A 195 25.96 -33.15 2.69
C GLY A 195 25.05 -32.18 1.94
N TRP A 196 23.99 -31.73 2.62
CA TRP A 196 22.96 -30.88 2.04
C TRP A 196 23.04 -29.46 2.60
N GLY A 197 22.79 -28.49 1.73
CA GLY A 197 22.65 -27.08 2.07
C GLY A 197 21.30 -26.54 1.62
N CYS A 198 20.85 -25.50 2.28
CA CYS A 198 19.60 -24.80 2.06
C CYS A 198 19.86 -23.51 1.31
N CYS A 199 19.22 -23.38 0.17
CA CYS A 199 19.08 -22.10 -0.53
C CYS A 199 17.79 -21.44 -0.09
N PRO A 200 17.81 -20.21 0.44
CA PRO A 200 16.66 -19.55 1.05
C PRO A 200 15.67 -19.00 0.02
N MET A 201 15.29 -19.84 -0.95
CA MET A 201 14.35 -19.56 -2.02
C MET A 201 13.83 -20.87 -2.63
N GLU A 202 12.62 -20.81 -3.16
CA GLU A 202 11.99 -21.92 -3.87
C GLU A 202 12.58 -22.07 -5.27
N SER A 203 12.74 -23.30 -5.73
CA SER A 203 13.26 -23.63 -7.07
C SER A 203 14.62 -23.00 -7.41
N ALA A 204 15.51 -22.87 -6.42
CA ALA A 204 16.85 -22.33 -6.61
C ALA A 204 17.69 -23.21 -7.56
N VAL A 205 18.51 -22.57 -8.37
CA VAL A 205 19.55 -23.26 -9.14
C VAL A 205 20.78 -23.46 -8.25
N CYS A 206 21.14 -24.72 -8.01
CA CYS A 206 22.34 -25.08 -7.26
C CYS A 206 23.58 -24.91 -8.14
N CYS A 207 24.43 -23.93 -7.81
CA CYS A 207 25.67 -23.70 -8.56
C CYS A 207 26.70 -24.83 -8.41
N ALA A 208 27.59 -24.96 -9.39
CA ALA A 208 28.60 -26.02 -9.41
C ALA A 208 29.74 -25.80 -8.38
N ASP A 209 29.81 -24.62 -7.76
CA ASP A 209 30.78 -24.29 -6.70
C ASP A 209 30.45 -24.94 -5.35
N HIS A 210 29.32 -25.64 -5.26
CA HIS A 210 28.79 -26.28 -4.07
C HIS A 210 28.46 -25.37 -2.87
N ASN A 211 28.66 -24.05 -3.02
CA ASN A 211 28.53 -23.07 -1.95
C ASN A 211 27.47 -22.02 -2.24
N SER A 212 27.12 -21.81 -3.51
CA SER A 212 26.20 -20.74 -3.91
C SER A 212 24.96 -21.28 -4.61
N CYS A 213 23.95 -20.44 -4.68
CA CYS A 213 22.76 -20.67 -5.49
C CYS A 213 22.19 -19.39 -6.06
N CYS A 214 21.45 -19.58 -7.14
CA CYS A 214 20.81 -18.52 -7.90
C CYS A 214 19.30 -18.72 -7.93
N PRO A 215 18.53 -17.63 -8.02
CA PRO A 215 17.09 -17.72 -8.21
C PRO A 215 16.75 -18.22 -9.62
N SER A 216 15.54 -18.77 -9.77
CA SER A 216 15.08 -19.36 -11.02
C SER A 216 14.95 -18.36 -12.18
N ASP A 217 14.78 -17.07 -11.88
CA ASP A 217 14.73 -15.97 -12.84
C ASP A 217 16.13 -15.50 -13.31
N HIS A 218 17.19 -15.87 -12.59
CA HIS A 218 18.59 -15.63 -12.95
C HIS A 218 19.38 -16.95 -12.88
N PRO A 219 19.05 -17.96 -13.70
CA PRO A 219 19.50 -19.34 -13.48
C PRO A 219 20.98 -19.57 -13.80
N VAL A 220 21.68 -18.62 -14.43
CA VAL A 220 23.06 -18.80 -14.86
C VAL A 220 24.01 -18.40 -13.74
N CYS A 221 24.63 -19.38 -13.09
CA CYS A 221 25.66 -19.17 -12.08
C CYS A 221 26.98 -18.69 -12.70
N ASN A 222 27.41 -17.46 -12.35
CA ASN A 222 28.75 -16.96 -12.59
C ASN A 222 29.56 -17.09 -11.28
N VAL A 223 30.17 -18.26 -11.09
CA VAL A 223 30.91 -18.60 -9.86
C VAL A 223 32.19 -17.78 -9.67
N LYS A 224 32.76 -17.23 -10.74
CA LYS A 224 34.00 -16.42 -10.65
C LYS A 224 33.73 -15.05 -10.04
N GLU A 225 32.60 -14.46 -10.39
CA GLU A 225 32.20 -13.13 -9.91
C GLU A 225 31.16 -13.20 -8.79
N ASN A 226 30.76 -14.40 -8.39
CA ASN A 226 29.74 -14.66 -7.39
C ASN A 226 28.39 -13.98 -7.72
N THR A 227 28.00 -14.05 -8.99
CA THR A 227 26.77 -13.45 -9.52
C THR A 227 25.87 -14.46 -10.24
N CYS A 228 24.61 -14.11 -10.40
CA CYS A 228 23.57 -14.84 -11.11
C CYS A 228 23.08 -14.00 -12.27
N LEU A 229 23.05 -14.59 -13.47
CA LEU A 229 22.69 -13.90 -14.70
C LEU A 229 21.40 -14.50 -15.29
N VAL A 230 20.61 -13.66 -15.97
CA VAL A 230 19.44 -14.12 -16.75
C VAL A 230 19.88 -14.99 -17.93
N SER A 231 21.02 -14.67 -18.55
CA SER A 231 21.60 -15.39 -19.68
C SER A 231 23.12 -15.26 -19.70
N LYS A 232 23.81 -16.17 -20.41
CA LYS A 232 25.28 -16.14 -20.52
C LYS A 232 25.73 -14.84 -21.19
N GLY A 233 26.65 -14.11 -20.55
CA GLY A 233 27.21 -12.86 -21.08
C GLY A 233 26.35 -11.61 -20.88
N ASN A 234 25.25 -11.71 -20.11
CA ASN A 234 24.47 -10.53 -19.72
C ASN A 234 25.28 -9.68 -18.72
N PRO A 235 25.46 -8.36 -18.94
CA PRO A 235 26.22 -7.48 -18.05
C PRO A 235 25.49 -7.19 -16.73
N LEU A 236 24.19 -7.47 -16.64
CA LEU A 236 23.39 -7.27 -15.43
C LEU A 236 23.27 -8.60 -14.66
N GLY A 237 24.03 -8.69 -13.57
CA GLY A 237 24.00 -9.81 -12.64
C GLY A 237 23.60 -9.39 -11.24
N ILE A 238 22.83 -10.24 -10.57
CA ILE A 238 22.56 -10.10 -9.13
C ILE A 238 23.53 -10.94 -8.33
N LYS A 239 23.76 -10.61 -7.06
CA LYS A 239 24.68 -11.37 -6.20
C LYS A 239 24.13 -12.77 -5.93
N ALA A 240 24.97 -13.80 -6.06
CA ALA A 240 24.61 -15.15 -5.68
C ALA A 240 24.48 -15.28 -4.16
N LEU A 241 23.56 -16.14 -3.72
CA LEU A 241 23.31 -16.37 -2.31
C LEU A 241 24.08 -17.58 -1.80
N PRO A 242 24.63 -17.51 -0.58
CA PRO A 242 25.31 -18.65 0.03
C PRO A 242 24.29 -19.72 0.44
N ARG A 243 24.73 -20.98 0.37
CA ARG A 243 24.03 -22.11 0.97
C ARG A 243 24.25 -22.12 2.47
N ILE A 244 23.19 -22.41 3.21
CA ILE A 244 23.24 -22.60 4.66
C ILE A 244 23.26 -24.10 4.94
N PRO A 245 24.14 -24.65 5.80
CA PRO A 245 24.12 -26.07 6.12
C PRO A 245 22.73 -26.53 6.59
N ALA A 246 22.24 -27.61 5.99
CA ALA A 246 20.91 -28.10 6.31
C ALA A 246 20.88 -28.77 7.69
N LYS A 247 19.74 -28.69 8.38
CA LYS A 247 19.62 -29.14 9.76
C LYS A 247 19.49 -30.66 9.79
N HIS A 248 20.35 -31.32 10.56
CA HIS A 248 20.23 -32.75 10.82
C HIS A 248 19.10 -33.04 11.79
N HIS A 249 18.34 -34.09 11.50
CA HIS A 249 17.36 -34.68 12.40
C HIS A 249 17.62 -36.18 12.55
N PHE A 250 17.44 -36.70 13.76
CA PHE A 250 17.53 -38.13 14.02
C PHE A 250 16.17 -38.77 13.78
N PRO A 251 16.09 -39.98 13.19
CA PRO A 251 14.83 -40.68 13.06
C PRO A 251 14.31 -40.99 14.46
N ILE A 252 13.10 -40.52 14.79
CA ILE A 252 12.39 -40.93 16.00
C ILE A 252 12.28 -42.45 15.95
N THR A 253 12.91 -43.14 16.90
CA THR A 253 12.83 -44.59 17.02
C THR A 253 11.38 -44.99 17.28
N ARG A 254 10.97 -46.11 16.70
CA ARG A 254 9.60 -46.65 16.67
C ARG A 254 9.13 -47.18 18.04
N SER A 255 9.36 -46.45 19.13
CA SER A 255 9.08 -46.89 20.51
C SER A 255 8.00 -46.07 21.24
N GLU A 256 7.52 -44.95 20.71
CA GLU A 256 6.54 -44.09 21.41
C GLU A 256 5.19 -43.97 20.68
N ARG A 257 4.74 -45.06 20.03
CA ARG A 257 3.37 -45.14 19.48
C ARG A 257 2.36 -45.84 20.39
N SER A 258 2.71 -46.13 21.64
CA SER A 258 1.84 -46.92 22.55
C SER A 258 1.46 -46.23 23.85
N ILE A 259 1.51 -44.90 23.96
CA ILE A 259 0.96 -44.18 25.13
C ILE A 259 0.19 -42.94 24.66
N ALA A 260 -0.95 -43.16 24.00
CA ALA A 260 -2.02 -42.17 23.86
C ALA A 260 -3.30 -42.87 23.35
N VAL A 261 -3.69 -43.96 24.01
CA VAL A 261 -5.10 -44.41 24.04
C VAL A 261 -5.32 -45.03 25.42
N GLU A 262 -5.70 -44.17 26.36
CA GLU A 262 -6.81 -44.34 27.31
C GLU A 262 -7.12 -42.98 27.96
#